data_AF-A0A421BU95-F1
#
_entry.id   AF-A0A421BU95-F1
#
_cell.length_a   1.000
_cell.length_b   1.000
_cell.length_c   1.000
_cell.angle_alpha   90.00
_cell.angle_beta   90.00
_cell.angle_gamma   90.00
#
_symmetry.space_group_name_H-M   'P 1'
#
loop_
_entity.id
_entity.type
_entity.pdbx_description
1 polymer ?
#
loop_
_entity_poly.entity_id
_entity_poly.type
_entity_poly.pdbx_seq_one_letter_code
_entity_poly.pdbx_strand_id
1 'polypeptide(L)'
;MNAALPLSLGALALAACTAPQAPEAAPVVAGYAASKGEMGALVVTRKARAFDYSEGAEARRAADALCGGRVNSSPEDNFQGGAWVFPGGCA
;
A
#
# COMPACT_ATOMS: atom_id res chain seq x y z
N MET A 1 -53.96 -38.53 -19.34
CA MET A 1 -52.96 -38.28 -18.28
C MET A 1 -51.71 -37.76 -18.96
N ASN A 2 -51.27 -36.56 -18.56
CA ASN A 2 -49.89 -36.06 -18.49
C ASN A 2 -49.95 -34.54 -18.32
N ALA A 3 -49.74 -34.12 -17.08
CA ALA A 3 -49.56 -32.73 -16.65
C ALA A 3 -48.07 -32.36 -16.65
N ALA A 4 -47.76 -31.06 -16.81
CA ALA A 4 -46.65 -30.32 -16.17
C ALA A 4 -46.42 -29.02 -16.98
N LEU A 5 -46.95 -27.87 -16.53
CA LEU A 5 -46.42 -26.92 -15.52
C LEU A 5 -45.46 -25.86 -16.15
N PRO A 6 -45.76 -24.56 -15.97
CA PRO A 6 -45.07 -23.46 -16.63
C PRO A 6 -43.72 -23.13 -15.97
N LEU A 7 -42.75 -22.78 -16.80
CA LEU A 7 -41.42 -22.30 -16.41
C LEU A 7 -41.53 -20.98 -15.65
N SER A 8 -41.44 -21.05 -14.32
CA SER A 8 -41.23 -19.89 -13.47
C SER A 8 -39.81 -19.36 -13.65
N LEU A 9 -39.67 -18.28 -14.42
CA LEU A 9 -38.45 -17.48 -14.53
C LEU A 9 -38.15 -16.82 -13.18
N GLY A 10 -37.27 -17.45 -12.39
CA GLY A 10 -36.68 -16.84 -11.21
C GLY A 10 -35.74 -15.70 -11.61
N ALA A 11 -36.16 -14.46 -11.37
CA ALA A 11 -35.30 -13.29 -11.47
C ALA A 11 -34.31 -13.31 -10.30
N LEU A 12 -33.08 -13.74 -10.55
CA LEU A 12 -31.96 -13.60 -9.63
C LEU A 12 -31.59 -12.12 -9.51
N ALA A 13 -32.02 -11.50 -8.41
CA ALA A 13 -31.61 -10.16 -8.01
C ALA A 13 -30.12 -10.15 -7.63
N LEU A 14 -29.26 -9.74 -8.55
CA LEU A 14 -27.84 -9.43 -8.29
C LEU A 14 -27.74 -8.02 -7.71
N ALA A 15 -28.05 -7.86 -6.43
CA ALA A 15 -27.64 -6.70 -5.66
C ALA A 15 -26.15 -6.84 -5.32
N ALA A 16 -25.29 -6.48 -6.27
CA ALA A 16 -23.86 -6.32 -6.02
C ALA A 16 -23.66 -5.05 -5.20
N CYS A 17 -23.56 -5.20 -3.88
CA CYS A 17 -23.08 -4.14 -3.01
C CYS A 17 -21.64 -3.78 -3.40
N THR A 18 -21.45 -2.67 -4.10
CA THR A 18 -20.14 -2.02 -4.22
C THR A 18 -19.80 -1.42 -2.86
N ALA A 19 -19.16 -2.21 -2.00
CA ALA A 19 -18.56 -1.68 -0.78
C ALA A 19 -17.44 -0.70 -1.20
N PRO A 20 -17.40 0.52 -0.62
CA PRO A 20 -16.26 1.40 -0.82
C PRO A 20 -15.00 0.69 -0.29
N GLN A 21 -13.99 0.54 -1.15
CA GLN A 21 -12.66 0.11 -0.72
C GLN A 21 -12.17 1.11 0.32
N ALA A 22 -12.13 0.68 1.57
CA ALA A 22 -11.46 1.43 2.62
C ALA A 22 -10.02 1.66 2.17
N PRO A 23 -9.43 2.86 2.39
CA PRO A 23 -8.03 3.09 2.08
C PRO A 23 -7.22 2.03 2.81
N GLU A 24 -6.54 1.18 2.05
CA GLU A 24 -5.72 0.10 2.60
C GLU A 24 -4.66 0.76 3.48
N ALA A 25 -4.77 0.55 4.80
CA ALA A 25 -3.82 1.10 5.74
C ALA A 25 -2.46 0.46 5.43
N ALA A 26 -1.47 1.29 5.10
CA ALA A 26 -0.13 0.80 4.81
C ALA A 26 0.35 -0.12 5.95
N PRO A 27 0.93 -1.29 5.65
CA PRO A 27 1.37 -2.25 6.65
C PRO A 27 2.28 -1.57 7.68
N VAL A 28 1.94 -1.72 8.96
CA VAL A 28 2.79 -1.21 10.05
C VAL A 28 3.96 -2.17 10.22
N VAL A 29 5.10 -1.86 9.59
CA VAL A 29 6.33 -2.63 9.76
C VAL A 29 6.95 -2.28 11.12
N ALA A 30 7.15 -3.29 11.97
CA ALA A 30 7.68 -3.10 13.32
C ALA A 30 9.00 -2.29 13.29
N GLY A 31 9.05 -1.19 14.03
CA GLY A 31 10.22 -0.31 14.11
C GLY A 31 10.34 0.77 13.03
N TYR A 32 9.49 0.74 11.98
CA TYR A 32 9.49 1.74 10.91
C TYR A 32 8.15 2.44 10.79
N ALA A 33 8.15 3.61 10.17
CA ALA A 33 6.96 4.36 9.82
C ALA A 33 7.11 4.98 8.44
N ALA A 34 6.01 5.07 7.71
CA ALA A 34 5.90 5.77 6.44
C ALA A 34 4.95 6.96 6.57
N SER A 35 5.28 8.05 5.91
CA SER A 35 4.34 9.11 5.57
C SER A 35 4.37 9.40 4.06
N LYS A 36 3.29 9.97 3.54
CA LYS A 36 3.25 10.45 2.16
C LYS A 36 3.81 11.87 2.11
N GLY A 37 4.86 12.07 1.32
CA GLY A 37 5.41 13.37 0.97
C GLY A 37 4.71 13.96 -0.26
N GLU A 38 5.30 15.04 -0.77
CA GLU A 38 4.82 15.69 -2.00
C GLU A 38 4.79 14.71 -3.18
N MET A 39 3.82 14.89 -4.08
CA MET A 39 3.66 14.08 -5.31
C MET A 39 3.57 12.56 -5.08
N GLY A 40 3.25 12.11 -3.87
CA GLY A 40 3.15 10.69 -3.55
C GLY A 40 4.46 10.03 -3.12
N ALA A 41 5.51 10.81 -2.86
CA ALA A 41 6.76 10.30 -2.30
C ALA A 41 6.52 9.51 -1.01
N LEU A 42 7.29 8.44 -0.81
CA LEU A 42 7.27 7.69 0.45
C LEU A 42 8.40 8.21 1.33
N VAL A 43 8.07 8.74 2.52
CA VAL A 43 9.05 9.18 3.51
C VAL A 43 9.12 8.13 4.61
N VAL A 44 10.28 7.49 4.75
CA VAL A 44 10.51 6.39 5.70
C VAL A 44 11.35 6.86 6.86
N THR A 45 10.86 6.59 8.08
CA THR A 45 11.55 6.86 9.34
C THR A 45 11.66 5.60 10.17
N ARG A 46 12.67 5.55 11.05
CA ARG A 46 12.87 4.48 12.03
C ARG A 46 12.53 5.01 13.43
N LYS A 47 11.72 4.28 14.18
CA LYS A 47 11.17 4.72 15.47
C LYS A 47 12.22 4.81 16.58
N ALA A 48 13.20 3.92 16.57
CA ALA A 48 14.19 3.81 17.66
C ALA A 48 15.28 4.89 17.58
N ARG A 49 15.79 5.17 16.38
CA ARG A 49 16.71 6.26 16.08
C ARG A 49 16.48 6.72 14.64
N ALA A 50 16.83 7.97 14.35
CA ALA A 50 16.88 8.46 12.97
C ALA A 50 17.81 7.59 12.11
N PHE A 51 17.53 7.51 10.81
CA PHE A 51 18.47 6.92 9.87
C PHE A 51 19.73 7.77 9.74
N ASP A 52 20.83 7.13 9.36
CA ASP A 52 22.00 7.80 8.80
C ASP A 52 22.00 7.75 7.27
N TYR A 53 22.79 8.65 6.65
CA TYR A 53 23.00 8.71 5.21
C TYR A 53 23.54 7.40 4.62
N SER A 54 24.27 6.59 5.39
CA SER A 54 24.80 5.30 4.92
C SER A 54 23.77 4.16 4.95
N GLU A 55 22.60 4.37 5.57
CA GLU A 55 21.62 3.31 5.85
C GLU A 55 20.56 3.15 4.75
N GLY A 56 20.80 3.67 3.54
CA GLY A 56 19.81 3.65 2.44
C GLY A 56 19.33 2.25 2.06
N ALA A 57 20.20 1.25 2.12
CA ALA A 57 19.81 -0.14 1.87
C ALA A 57 18.83 -0.68 2.92
N GLU A 58 18.96 -0.26 4.18
CA GLU A 58 18.01 -0.65 5.23
C GLU A 58 16.70 0.10 5.10
N ALA A 59 16.77 1.40 4.84
CA ALA A 59 15.59 2.21 4.59
C ALA A 59 14.78 1.69 3.40
N ARG A 60 15.43 1.23 2.34
CA ARG A 60 14.76 0.61 1.19
C ARG A 60 14.06 -0.70 1.55
N ARG A 61 14.69 -1.57 2.34
CA ARG A 61 14.02 -2.79 2.83
C ARG A 61 12.79 -2.48 3.68
N ALA A 62 12.88 -1.44 4.51
CA ALA A 62 11.73 -0.96 5.27
C ALA A 62 10.64 -0.39 4.33
N ALA A 63 11.03 0.38 3.31
CA ALA A 63 10.12 0.94 2.32
C ALA A 63 9.37 -0.15 1.53
N ASP A 64 10.08 -1.17 1.05
CA ASP A 64 9.49 -2.34 0.37
C ASP A 64 8.41 -2.99 1.25
N ALA A 65 8.74 -3.25 2.53
CA ALA A 65 7.80 -3.82 3.49
C ALA A 65 6.61 -2.88 3.77
N LEU A 66 6.83 -1.57 3.87
CA LEU A 66 5.79 -0.54 4.09
C LEU A 66 4.87 -0.37 2.87
N CYS A 67 5.37 -0.65 1.66
CA CYS A 67 4.58 -0.67 0.43
C CYS A 67 3.79 -1.98 0.24
N GLY A 68 3.94 -2.97 1.13
CA GLY A 68 3.36 -4.30 0.92
C GLY A 68 3.97 -5.03 -0.29
N GLY A 69 5.17 -4.63 -0.73
CA GLY A 69 5.74 -5.07 -1.99
C GLY A 69 7.07 -4.38 -2.27
N ARG A 70 7.08 -3.51 -3.27
CA ARG A 70 8.30 -2.82 -3.71
C ARG A 70 8.09 -1.31 -3.68
N VAL A 71 9.07 -0.58 -3.14
CA VAL A 71 9.16 0.86 -3.33
C VAL A 71 9.73 1.16 -4.72
N ASN A 72 9.19 2.17 -5.40
CA ASN A 72 9.69 2.66 -6.68
C ASN A 72 10.97 3.49 -6.46
N SER A 73 12.04 2.77 -6.11
CA SER A 73 13.39 3.28 -5.84
C SER A 73 14.08 3.71 -7.12
N SER A 74 14.76 4.85 -7.06
CA SER A 74 15.48 5.44 -8.19
C SER A 74 16.75 6.18 -7.73
N PRO A 75 17.61 6.67 -8.64
CA PRO A 75 18.76 7.51 -8.28
C PRO A 75 18.40 8.80 -7.53
N GLU A 76 17.14 9.23 -7.61
CA GLU A 76 16.60 10.39 -6.90
C GLU A 76 16.24 10.09 -5.43
N ASP A 77 16.33 8.83 -4.99
CA ASP A 77 16.16 8.48 -3.58
C ASP A 77 17.18 9.23 -2.71
N ASN A 78 16.70 9.87 -1.65
CA ASN A 78 17.54 10.81 -0.92
C ASN A 78 17.31 10.77 0.59
N PHE A 79 18.40 10.92 1.34
CA PHE A 79 18.35 11.11 2.78
C PHE A 79 18.07 12.59 3.11
N GLN A 80 17.09 12.84 3.98
CA GLN A 80 16.76 14.18 4.48
C GLN A 80 16.42 14.11 5.97
N GLY A 81 17.19 14.82 6.80
CA GLY A 81 16.82 15.08 8.20
C GLY A 81 16.56 13.83 9.05
N GLY A 82 17.25 12.72 8.80
CA GLY A 82 17.03 11.46 9.54
C GLY A 82 15.99 10.52 8.92
N ALA A 83 15.42 10.89 7.78
CA ALA A 83 14.50 10.08 6.99
C ALA A 83 15.10 9.74 5.62
N TRP A 84 14.61 8.67 5.03
CA TRP A 84 14.84 8.35 3.64
C TRP A 84 13.58 8.64 2.84
N VAL A 85 13.72 9.42 1.78
CA VAL A 85 12.63 9.81 0.89
C VAL A 85 12.80 9.05 -0.41
N PHE A 86 11.73 8.40 -0.84
CA PHE A 86 11.62 7.71 -2.12
C PHE A 86 10.61 8.48 -2.99
N PRO A 87 11.07 9.37 -3.88
CA PRO A 87 10.18 10.23 -4.68
C PRO A 87 9.17 9.45 -5.53
N GLY A 88 9.56 8.27 -6.00
CA GLY A 88 8.70 7.39 -6.80
C GLY A 88 7.54 6.74 -6.01
N GLY A 89 7.55 6.82 -4.68
CA GLY A 89 6.51 6.22 -3.84
C GLY A 89 6.52 4.68 -3.88
N CYS A 90 5.37 4.06 -3.64
CA CYS A 90 5.20 2.62 -3.84
C CYS A 90 4.97 2.28 -5.32
N ALA A 91 5.48 1.13 -5.77
CA ALA A 91 5.35 0.65 -7.15
C ALA A 91 3.95 0.13 -7.51
#